data_AF-A0A7Y4KV47-F1
#
_entry.id   AF-A0A7Y4KV47-F1
#
_cell.length_a   1.000
_cell.length_b   1.000
_cell.length_c   1.000
_cell.angle_alpha   90.00
_cell.angle_beta   90.00
_cell.angle_gamma   90.00
#
_symmetry.space_group_name_H-M   'P 1'
#
loop_
_entity.id
_entity.type
_entity.pdbx_description
1 polymer ?
#
loop_
_entity_poly.entity_id
_entity_poly.type
_entity_poly.pdbx_seq_one_letter_code
_entity_poly.pdbx_strand_id
1 'polypeptide(L)'
;ASSVACGLCIGQFMLLRPLSAAGVPEPVLWLSLLNATACTVAPVLLLMLAIARIGAPLAAQVGMVGPMSTLLMGYAILGEPMNAWIALGTLLVLGGVFLVGRR
;
A
#
# COMPACT_ATOMS: atom_id res chain seq x y z
N ALA A 1 15.01 0.33 -9.61
CA ALA A 1 13.65 0.32 -10.21
C ALA A 1 12.98 1.69 -10.08
N SER A 2 12.73 2.19 -8.87
CA SER A 2 11.99 3.44 -8.64
C SER A 2 12.61 4.67 -9.31
N SER A 3 13.94 4.81 -9.34
CA SER A 3 14.61 5.94 -10.01
C SER A 3 14.44 5.92 -11.54
N VAL A 4 14.44 4.73 -12.14
CA VAL A 4 14.22 4.56 -13.59
C VAL A 4 12.76 4.88 -13.93
N ALA A 5 11.82 4.40 -13.12
CA ALA A 5 10.40 4.74 -13.26
C ALA A 5 10.16 6.25 -13.11
N CYS A 6 10.77 6.92 -12.13
CA CYS A 6 10.69 8.37 -11.99
C CYS A 6 11.18 9.10 -13.24
N GLY A 7 12.34 8.70 -13.78
CA GLY A 7 12.89 9.29 -15.00
C GLY A 7 11.94 9.15 -16.20
N LEU A 8 11.38 7.96 -16.40
CA LEU A 8 10.40 7.69 -17.45
C LEU A 8 9.10 8.50 -17.27
N CYS A 9 8.58 8.60 -16.05
CA CYS A 9 7.37 9.38 -15.76
C CYS A 9 7.57 10.88 -16.00
N ILE A 10 8.74 11.43 -15.63
CA ILE A 10 9.08 12.84 -15.88
C ILE A 10 9.21 13.08 -17.39
N GLY A 11 9.91 12.18 -18.11
CA GLY A 11 10.03 12.25 -19.57
C GLY A 11 8.66 12.17 -20.26
N GLN A 12 7.81 11.24 -19.83
CA GLN A 12 6.43 11.11 -20.32
C GLN A 12 5.62 12.40 -20.10
N PHE A 13 5.72 13.01 -18.92
CA PHE A 13 5.00 14.24 -18.60
C PHE A 13 5.45 15.40 -19.50
N MET A 14 6.75 15.54 -19.75
CA MET A 14 7.31 16.57 -20.64
C MET A 14 6.87 16.39 -22.10
N LEU A 15 6.63 15.15 -22.56
CA LEU A 15 6.17 14.87 -23.92
C LEU A 15 4.66 15.08 -24.11
N LEU A 16 3.85 14.78 -23.08
CA LEU A 16 2.38 14.68 -23.22
C LEU A 16 1.61 15.85 -22.59
N ARG A 17 2.22 16.67 -21.73
CA ARG A 17 1.52 17.71 -20.97
C ARG A 17 2.21 19.08 -21.11
N PRO A 18 1.44 20.17 -21.24
CA PRO A 18 1.99 21.51 -21.17
C PRO A 18 2.56 21.77 -19.77
N LEU A 19 3.70 22.48 -19.69
CA LEU A 19 4.39 22.81 -18.43
C LEU A 19 3.50 23.57 -17.43
N SER A 20 2.44 24.23 -17.88
CA SER A 20 1.44 24.87 -17.00
C SER A 20 0.67 23.87 -16.14
N ALA A 21 0.57 22.61 -16.56
CA ALA A 21 -0.05 21.53 -15.79
C ALA A 21 0.82 21.06 -14.60
N ALA A 22 2.05 21.54 -14.48
CA ALA A 22 2.90 21.31 -13.30
C ALA A 22 2.52 22.23 -12.12
N GLY A 23 1.74 23.29 -12.37
CA GLY A 23 1.18 24.18 -11.35
C GLY A 23 0.01 23.52 -10.62
N VAL A 24 0.28 22.50 -9.82
CA VAL A 24 -0.71 21.83 -8.97
C VAL A 24 -0.91 22.65 -7.69
N PRO A 25 -2.13 22.75 -7.13
CA PRO A 25 -2.35 23.42 -5.86
C PRO A 25 -1.42 22.92 -4.76
N GLU A 26 -0.83 23.84 -3.99
CA GLU A 26 0.12 23.54 -2.90
C GLU A 26 -0.36 22.44 -1.92
N PRO A 27 -1.64 22.39 -1.50
CA PRO A 27 -2.10 21.35 -0.59
C PRO A 27 -1.93 19.92 -1.14
N VAL A 28 -2.08 19.76 -2.46
CA VAL A 28 -1.96 18.45 -3.12
C VAL A 28 -0.51 17.99 -3.12
N LEU A 29 0.45 18.92 -3.25
CA LEU A 29 1.88 18.60 -3.17
C LEU A 29 2.24 18.09 -1.77
N TRP A 30 1.73 18.75 -0.73
CA TRP A 30 1.99 18.33 0.65
C TRP A 30 1.35 16.98 0.97
N LEU A 31 0.09 16.77 0.56
CA LEU A 31 -0.60 15.47 0.71
C LEU A 31 0.10 14.36 -0.07
N SER A 32 0.58 14.64 -1.27
CA SER A 32 1.33 13.69 -2.09
C SER A 32 2.66 13.33 -1.45
N LEU A 33 3.38 14.30 -0.88
CA LEU A 33 4.63 14.08 -0.17
C LEU A 33 4.41 13.22 1.08
N LEU A 34 3.38 13.53 1.87
CA LEU A 34 3.01 12.76 3.05
C LEU A 34 2.64 11.32 2.66
N ASN A 35 1.78 11.13 1.67
CA ASN A 35 1.35 9.79 1.25
C ASN A 35 2.51 8.98 0.66
N ALA A 36 3.34 9.60 -0.19
CA ALA A 36 4.53 8.95 -0.72
C ALA A 36 5.48 8.51 0.40
N THR A 37 5.71 9.35 1.40
CA THR A 37 6.64 9.00 2.49
C THR A 37 6.02 8.02 3.49
N ALA A 38 4.87 8.36 4.07
CA ALA A 38 4.23 7.60 5.14
C ALA A 38 3.58 6.29 4.67
N CYS A 39 3.05 6.24 3.44
CA CYS A 39 2.34 5.07 2.92
C CYS A 39 3.17 4.24 1.92
N THR A 40 4.32 4.73 1.44
CA THR A 40 5.17 3.96 0.51
C THR A 40 6.62 3.79 1.00
N VAL A 41 7.37 4.88 1.17
CA VAL A 41 8.82 4.79 1.47
C VAL A 41 9.06 4.18 2.85
N ALA A 42 8.43 4.73 3.89
CA ALA A 42 8.57 4.21 5.25
C ALA A 42 8.12 2.74 5.35
N PRO A 43 6.91 2.35 4.89
CA PRO A 43 6.45 0.97 4.96
C PRO A 43 7.36 -0.01 4.22
N VAL A 44 7.86 0.35 3.03
CA VAL A 44 8.77 -0.52 2.26
C VAL A 44 10.10 -0.70 2.99
N LEU A 45 10.68 0.36 3.54
CA LEU A 45 11.93 0.27 4.30
C LEU A 45 11.74 -0.58 5.56
N LEU A 46 10.66 -0.35 6.31
CA LEU A 46 10.32 -1.12 7.50
C LEU A 46 10.11 -2.60 7.17
N LEU A 47 9.42 -2.91 6.07
CA LEU A 47 9.22 -4.28 5.60
C LEU A 47 10.54 -4.96 5.25
N MET A 48 11.41 -4.29 4.50
CA MET A 48 12.72 -4.86 4.12
C MET A 48 13.62 -5.07 5.34
N LEU A 49 13.61 -4.14 6.30
CA LEU A 49 14.31 -4.30 7.57
C LEU A 49 13.74 -5.46 8.39
N ALA A 50 12.41 -5.62 8.43
CA ALA A 50 11.78 -6.76 9.09
C ALA A 50 12.20 -8.08 8.42
N ILE A 51 12.15 -8.18 7.10
CA ILE A 51 12.58 -9.38 6.35
C ILE A 51 14.05 -9.70 6.66
N ALA A 52 14.94 -8.70 6.70
CA ALA A 52 16.34 -8.89 7.03
C ALA A 52 16.57 -9.37 8.48
N ARG A 53 15.62 -9.12 9.40
CA ARG A 53 15.74 -9.46 10.83
C ARG A 53 15.06 -10.78 11.21
N ILE A 54 13.85 -11.02 10.71
CA ILE A 54 13.00 -12.16 11.09
C ILE A 54 12.70 -13.13 9.94
N GLY A 55 13.22 -12.86 8.73
CA GLY A 55 13.00 -13.66 7.54
C GLY A 55 11.69 -13.32 6.82
N ALA A 56 11.65 -13.66 5.53
CA ALA A 56 10.50 -13.39 4.67
C ALA A 56 9.18 -14.05 5.12
N PRO A 57 9.15 -15.32 5.57
CA PRO A 57 7.89 -15.97 5.94
C PRO A 57 7.22 -15.30 7.15
N LEU A 58 8.00 -14.98 8.19
CA LEU A 58 7.47 -14.35 9.41
C LEU A 58 7.02 -12.90 9.15
N ALA A 59 7.81 -12.14 8.37
CA ALA A 59 7.43 -10.78 7.97
C ALA A 59 6.14 -10.75 7.14
N ALA A 60 5.94 -11.73 6.24
CA ALA A 60 4.72 -11.85 5.45
C ALA A 60 3.49 -12.17 6.34
N GLN A 61 3.66 -13.02 7.36
CA GLN A 61 2.58 -13.32 8.32
C GLN A 61 2.17 -12.08 9.12
N VAL A 62 3.13 -11.28 9.59
CA VAL A 62 2.81 -10.02 10.31
C VAL A 62 2.13 -9.02 9.37
N GLY A 63 2.44 -9.03 8.08
CA GLY A 63 1.77 -8.23 7.05
C GLY A 63 0.26 -8.47 6.93
N MET A 64 -0.26 -9.59 7.48
CA MET A 64 -1.70 -9.90 7.51
C MET A 64 -2.53 -8.93 8.35
N VAL A 65 -1.89 -8.11 9.16
CA VAL A 65 -2.56 -7.01 9.87
C VAL A 65 -3.15 -6.00 8.88
N GLY A 66 -2.56 -5.82 7.69
CA GLY A 66 -3.02 -4.85 6.69
C GLY A 66 -4.45 -5.10 6.18
N PRO A 67 -4.76 -6.29 5.63
CA PRO A 67 -6.11 -6.64 5.20
C PRO A 67 -7.15 -6.51 6.33
N MET A 68 -6.81 -6.98 7.54
CA MET A 68 -7.70 -6.91 8.70
C MET A 68 -7.96 -5.46 9.12
N SER A 69 -6.91 -4.62 9.16
CA SER A 69 -7.01 -3.20 9.49
C SER A 69 -7.87 -2.43 8.47
N THR A 70 -7.72 -2.74 7.17
CA THR A 70 -8.53 -2.10 6.11
C THR A 70 -10.00 -2.48 6.22
N LEU A 71 -10.29 -3.75 6.52
CA LEU A 71 -11.65 -4.24 6.69
C LEU A 71 -12.33 -3.66 7.93
N LEU A 72 -11.57 -3.54 9.03
CA LEU A 72 -12.04 -2.89 10.26
C LEU A 72 -12.29 -1.40 10.05
N MET A 73 -11.41 -0.71 9.30
CA MET A 73 -11.61 0.66 8.88
C MET A 73 -12.86 0.82 8.02
N GLY A 74 -13.09 -0.06 7.05
CA GLY A 74 -14.30 -0.05 6.20
C GLY A 74 -15.58 -0.15 7.03
N TYR A 75 -15.60 -1.03 8.03
CA TYR A 75 -16.75 -1.19 8.92
C TYR A 75 -16.90 -0.04 9.92
N ALA A 76 -15.82 0.34 10.61
CA ALA A 76 -15.88 1.27 11.73
C ALA A 76 -15.86 2.75 11.31
N ILE A 77 -15.11 3.10 10.25
CA ILE A 77 -14.94 4.48 9.79
C ILE A 77 -15.87 4.80 8.63
N LEU A 78 -16.03 3.88 7.66
CA LEU A 78 -16.91 4.07 6.51
C LEU A 78 -18.36 3.63 6.76
N GLY A 79 -18.62 2.84 7.81
CA GLY A 79 -19.97 2.36 8.14
C GLY A 79 -20.51 1.30 7.17
N GLU A 80 -19.63 0.63 6.41
CA GLU A 80 -20.05 -0.39 5.45
C GLU A 80 -20.66 -1.59 6.18
N PRO A 81 -21.84 -2.11 5.75
CA PRO A 81 -22.47 -3.25 6.39
C PRO A 81 -21.60 -4.50 6.23
N MET A 82 -21.19 -5.08 7.36
CA MET A 82 -20.41 -6.31 7.38
C MET A 82 -21.28 -7.51 6.98
N ASN A 83 -21.42 -7.75 5.67
CA ASN A 83 -22.21 -8.85 5.13
C ASN A 83 -21.52 -10.20 5.29
N ALA A 84 -22.30 -11.28 5.36
CA ALA A 84 -21.78 -12.66 5.46
C ALA A 84 -20.81 -13.03 4.33
N TRP A 85 -21.00 -12.45 3.14
CA TRP A 85 -20.09 -12.61 2.00
C TRP A 85 -18.72 -11.98 2.22
N ILE A 86 -18.63 -10.85 2.92
CA ILE A 86 -17.37 -10.20 3.28
C ILE A 86 -16.63 -11.07 4.28
N ALA A 87 -17.33 -11.62 5.29
CA ALA A 87 -16.74 -12.53 6.25
C ALA A 87 -16.17 -13.79 5.58
N LEU A 88 -16.88 -14.36 4.60
CA LEU A 88 -16.41 -15.50 3.82
C LEU A 88 -15.19 -15.14 2.96
N GLY A 89 -15.19 -13.97 2.33
CA GLY A 89 -14.04 -13.44 1.58
C GLY A 89 -12.81 -13.25 2.48
N THR A 90 -12.99 -12.68 3.67
CA THR A 90 -11.92 -12.52 4.66
C THR A 90 -11.35 -13.87 5.08
N LEU A 91 -12.20 -14.86 5.41
CA LEU A 91 -11.75 -16.21 5.76
C LEU A 91 -10.95 -16.87 4.64
N LEU A 92 -11.36 -16.67 3.37
CA LEU A 92 -10.66 -17.21 2.22
C LEU A 92 -9.28 -16.56 2.03
N VAL A 93 -9.18 -15.24 2.20
CA VAL A 93 -7.89 -14.51 2.16
C VAL A 93 -6.98 -14.94 3.32
N LEU A 94 -7.50 -15.01 4.55
CA LEU A 94 -6.75 -15.48 5.72
C LEU A 94 -6.24 -16.92 5.52
N GLY A 95 -7.10 -17.81 5.01
CA GLY A 95 -6.74 -19.19 4.71
C GLY A 95 -5.66 -19.30 3.64
N GLY A 96 -5.77 -18.51 2.56
CA GLY A 96 -4.77 -18.46 1.49
C GLY A 96 -3.40 -18.03 1.98
N VAL A 97 -3.32 -16.96 2.77
CA VAL A 97 -2.02 -16.48 3.27
C VAL A 97 -1.45 -17.42 4.34
N PHE A 98 -2.29 -18.02 5.19
CA PHE A 98 -1.83 -19.02 6.14
C PHE A 98 -1.23 -20.26 5.45
N LEU A 99 -1.82 -20.68 4.33
CA LEU A 99 -1.31 -21.81 3.54
C LEU A 99 0.03 -21.47 2.89
N VAL A 100 0.18 -20.26 2.33
CA VAL A 100 1.43 -19.80 1.71
C VAL A 100 2.51 -19.60 2.76
N GLY A 101 2.19 -19.01 3.91
CA GLY A 101 3.15 -18.74 4.98
C GLY A 101 3.61 -19.97 5.77
N ARG A 102 3.02 -21.15 5.51
CA ARG A 102 3.45 -22.45 6.05
C ARG A 102 4.42 -23.21 5.14
N ARG A 103 4.62 -22.76 3.90
CA ARG A 103 5.65 -23.28 2.99
C ARG A 103 6.90 -22.42 3.07
#